data_AF-A0A812ZH11-F1
#
_entry.id   AF-A0A812ZH11-F1
#
_cell.length_a   1.000
_cell.length_b   1.000
_cell.length_c   1.000
_cell.angle_alpha   90.00
_cell.angle_beta   90.00
_cell.angle_gamma   90.00
#
_symmetry.space_group_name_H-M   'P 1'
#
loop_
_entity.id
_entity.type
_entity.pdbx_description
1 polymer ?
#
loop_
_entity_poly.entity_id
_entity_poly.type
_entity_poly.pdbx_seq_one_letter_code
_entity_poly.pdbx_strand_id
1 'polypeptide(L)'
;MPLSAPVTATAVERSTGQIGRAAVAAMQGLRPNFEDCHVLDQKLGICGVFDGHLGDEAAAFCAERLPRHISTAHDDDGLRQAFALCDSELMAALPKECEAGTTATVAKMQPNGREDSIIVTVANLGDSRALLWRKSSDTIEHTRDHRPGDKSERDRITAAGGEVIEDFDPPRIDGKLACSRALGDFSFKKGPGTAAEQKVSSVPELYRWNAQRGDWLILGCDGVWDTMGNEEVVQRVCKSSKDVGDTVAGVLQRCIDKEADDNLTLLAVELGSVPLSEPSTTVSAGDFLKEKDPAVLEQYQSFCLRAGYAIAREQQPKAPPKVVITEAARSPPVPRFTANGYHEPVANGKHVNESAPIVRAPLVIVGPSGVGKGTLIQKILETFPGQFGFAVSHTTRKPRPGEVHGKSYWFVELEQMKKEVATPGRFLEHASVHGNLYGTSQAALDAVRDKGQICILDVDVQGAKLIKEVHNEFKYLFISPPNLQALEERLRSRGTETEEKIQTRLRNAKGEIEFFEKNKDFFTSVVVNDNLGAATSQLLGLMRTWYPELAATEVQLENAPARGGIAEALRAWVDCVWDCGGKRDGPQTR
;
A
#
# COMPACT_ATOMS: atom_id res chain seq x y z
N MET A 1 -23.64 -18.88 11.62
CA MET A 1 -23.65 -20.33 11.90
C MET A 1 -22.62 -20.99 11.00
N PRO A 2 -21.95 -22.07 11.45
CA PRO A 2 -21.03 -22.82 10.61
C PRO A 2 -21.72 -23.35 9.36
N LEU A 3 -20.93 -23.60 8.32
CA LEU A 3 -21.36 -24.33 7.14
C LEU A 3 -21.66 -25.79 7.48
N SER A 4 -22.45 -26.46 6.64
CA SER A 4 -22.77 -27.88 6.79
C SER A 4 -21.60 -28.82 6.47
N ALA A 5 -20.61 -28.33 5.72
CA ALA A 5 -19.37 -29.01 5.37
C ALA A 5 -18.25 -27.98 5.12
N PRO A 6 -16.97 -28.37 5.32
CA PRO A 6 -15.86 -27.44 5.16
C PRO A 6 -15.57 -27.12 3.69
N VAL A 7 -15.25 -25.86 3.41
CA VAL A 7 -14.66 -25.44 2.13
C VAL A 7 -13.17 -25.82 2.15
N THR A 8 -12.85 -26.97 1.57
CA THR A 8 -11.49 -27.55 1.53
C THR A 8 -10.66 -27.13 0.31
N ALA A 9 -11.15 -26.18 -0.49
CA ALA A 9 -10.29 -25.52 -1.47
C ALA A 9 -9.07 -24.91 -0.76
N THR A 10 -7.88 -25.17 -1.29
CA THR A 10 -6.64 -24.70 -0.69
C THR A 10 -5.92 -23.79 -1.66
N ALA A 11 -5.78 -22.51 -1.31
CA ALA A 11 -4.92 -21.59 -2.04
C ALA A 11 -3.50 -21.73 -1.50
N VAL A 12 -2.51 -21.86 -2.40
CA VAL A 12 -1.09 -21.99 -2.04
C VAL A 12 -0.30 -20.98 -2.86
N GLU A 13 0.38 -20.07 -2.18
CA GLU A 13 1.37 -19.17 -2.75
C GLU A 13 2.77 -19.67 -2.40
N ARG A 14 3.61 -19.88 -3.41
CA ARG A 14 5.03 -20.24 -3.29
C ARG A 14 5.87 -19.06 -3.74
N SER A 15 6.87 -18.72 -2.95
CA SER A 15 7.74 -17.57 -3.20
C SER A 15 9.19 -17.90 -2.87
N THR A 16 10.11 -17.39 -3.67
CA THR A 16 11.56 -17.54 -3.47
C THR A 16 12.23 -16.19 -3.65
N GLY A 17 13.19 -15.86 -2.78
CA GLY A 17 13.84 -14.55 -2.82
C GLY A 17 14.86 -14.34 -1.70
N GLN A 18 15.01 -13.09 -1.26
CA GLN A 18 16.02 -12.67 -0.27
C GLN A 18 15.83 -13.37 1.08
N ILE A 19 14.60 -13.72 1.43
CA ILE A 19 14.29 -14.37 2.71
C ILE A 19 14.70 -15.85 2.68
N GLY A 20 14.56 -16.50 1.52
CA GLY A 20 14.66 -17.95 1.36
C GLY A 20 13.48 -18.50 0.54
N ARG A 21 13.25 -19.82 0.61
CA ARG A 21 12.06 -20.43 0.03
C ARG A 21 10.92 -20.34 1.04
N ALA A 22 9.76 -19.93 0.58
CA ALA A 22 8.60 -19.72 1.42
C ALA A 22 7.34 -20.20 0.71
N ALA A 23 6.37 -20.61 1.50
CA ALA A 23 5.02 -20.79 1.00
C ALA A 23 4.00 -20.47 2.09
N VAL A 24 2.81 -20.12 1.65
CA VAL A 24 1.64 -19.94 2.51
C VAL A 24 0.47 -20.69 1.89
N ALA A 25 -0.25 -21.44 2.72
CA ALA A 25 -1.50 -22.06 2.38
C ALA A 25 -2.65 -21.39 3.16
N ALA A 26 -3.79 -21.26 2.50
CA ALA A 26 -5.03 -20.75 3.06
C ALA A 26 -6.20 -21.69 2.71
N MET A 27 -7.14 -21.87 3.64
CA MET A 27 -8.34 -22.69 3.50
C MET A 27 -9.46 -22.12 4.38
N GLN A 28 -10.69 -22.05 3.85
CA GLN A 28 -11.81 -21.46 4.58
C GLN A 28 -12.36 -22.36 5.70
N GLY A 29 -12.38 -23.68 5.51
CA GLY A 29 -12.91 -24.59 6.53
C GLY A 29 -14.43 -24.42 6.73
N LEU A 30 -14.89 -24.55 7.98
CA LEU A 30 -16.32 -24.57 8.33
C LEU A 30 -16.93 -23.18 8.54
N ARG A 31 -16.12 -22.11 8.58
CA ARG A 31 -16.63 -20.76 8.81
C ARG A 31 -17.48 -20.28 7.62
N PRO A 32 -18.54 -19.49 7.89
CA PRO A 32 -19.40 -18.96 6.84
C PRO A 32 -18.71 -17.95 5.93
N ASN A 33 -17.58 -17.36 6.36
CA ASN A 33 -16.75 -16.45 5.58
C ASN A 33 -15.27 -16.87 5.71
N PHE A 34 -14.43 -16.40 4.79
CA PHE A 34 -12.98 -16.48 4.91
C PHE A 34 -12.41 -15.08 5.19
N GLU A 35 -11.99 -14.84 6.43
CA GLU A 35 -11.63 -13.53 6.97
C GLU A 35 -10.10 -13.33 7.09
N ASP A 36 -9.32 -14.41 7.05
CA ASP A 36 -7.84 -14.34 7.06
C ASP A 36 -7.25 -13.58 5.87
N CYS A 37 -6.08 -12.99 6.10
CA CYS A 37 -5.17 -12.46 5.10
C CYS A 37 -3.71 -12.80 5.43
N HIS A 38 -2.83 -12.70 4.45
CA HIS A 38 -1.39 -12.92 4.65
C HIS A 38 -0.56 -11.92 3.84
N VAL A 39 0.71 -11.80 4.22
CA VAL A 39 1.74 -11.12 3.42
C VAL A 39 2.98 -12.00 3.31
N LEU A 40 3.55 -12.05 2.10
CA LEU A 40 4.82 -12.70 1.82
C LEU A 40 5.65 -11.83 0.86
N ASP A 41 6.34 -10.83 1.40
CA ASP A 41 7.14 -9.88 0.62
C ASP A 41 8.64 -10.17 0.72
N GLN A 42 9.14 -10.87 -0.29
CA GLN A 42 10.56 -11.20 -0.44
C GLN A 42 11.48 -9.98 -0.56
N LYS A 43 10.98 -8.84 -1.05
CA LYS A 43 11.79 -7.62 -1.24
C LYS A 43 11.93 -6.83 0.05
N LEU A 44 10.83 -6.73 0.81
CA LEU A 44 10.85 -6.07 2.13
C LEU A 44 11.47 -6.96 3.20
N GLY A 45 11.59 -8.27 2.94
CA GLY A 45 12.02 -9.22 3.95
C GLY A 45 10.95 -9.40 5.03
N ILE A 46 9.66 -9.34 4.66
CA ILE A 46 8.53 -9.36 5.60
C ILE A 46 7.56 -10.46 5.23
N CYS A 47 7.12 -11.23 6.22
CA CYS A 47 5.96 -12.11 6.09
C CYS A 47 5.04 -11.98 7.30
N GLY A 48 3.76 -12.35 7.16
CA GLY A 48 2.79 -12.22 8.24
C GLY A 48 1.46 -12.90 7.96
N VAL A 49 0.75 -13.22 9.04
CA VAL A 49 -0.61 -13.77 9.05
C VAL A 49 -1.51 -12.83 9.83
N PHE A 50 -2.69 -12.57 9.29
CA PHE A 50 -3.72 -11.70 9.83
C PHE A 50 -5.01 -12.49 9.90
N ASP A 51 -5.41 -12.86 11.11
CA ASP A 51 -6.67 -13.56 11.36
C ASP A 51 -7.75 -12.51 11.57
N GLY A 52 -8.73 -12.47 10.68
CA GLY A 52 -9.78 -11.45 10.67
C GLY A 52 -11.02 -11.92 11.41
N HIS A 53 -11.71 -11.01 12.08
CA HIS A 53 -12.97 -11.32 12.73
C HIS A 53 -13.98 -10.18 12.58
N LEU A 54 -15.27 -10.57 12.54
CA LEU A 54 -16.40 -9.67 12.30
C LEU A 54 -16.30 -8.98 10.93
N GLY A 55 -15.68 -9.68 9.96
CA GLY A 55 -15.39 -9.20 8.63
C GLY A 55 -13.89 -9.24 8.29
N ASP A 56 -13.57 -9.29 7.00
CA ASP A 56 -12.19 -9.38 6.50
C ASP A 56 -11.56 -8.00 6.25
N GLU A 57 -12.30 -6.93 6.52
CA GLU A 57 -11.93 -5.56 6.23
C GLU A 57 -10.64 -5.14 6.93
N ALA A 58 -10.54 -5.43 8.23
CA ALA A 58 -9.36 -5.11 9.04
C ALA A 58 -8.14 -5.93 8.62
N ALA A 59 -8.31 -7.24 8.41
CA ALA A 59 -7.25 -8.14 7.96
C ALA A 59 -6.69 -7.72 6.60
N ALA A 60 -7.56 -7.43 5.63
CA ALA A 60 -7.17 -7.01 4.30
C ALA A 60 -6.42 -5.66 4.31
N PHE A 61 -6.92 -4.69 5.08
CA PHE A 61 -6.28 -3.39 5.23
C PHE A 61 -4.88 -3.53 5.87
N CYS A 62 -4.78 -4.28 6.97
CA CYS A 62 -3.53 -4.44 7.71
C CYS A 62 -2.50 -5.23 6.90
N ALA A 63 -2.91 -6.28 6.17
CA ALA A 63 -2.02 -7.03 5.30
C ALA A 63 -1.40 -6.17 4.19
N GLU A 64 -2.11 -5.15 3.72
CA GLU A 64 -1.59 -4.22 2.71
C GLU A 64 -0.70 -3.10 3.31
N ARG A 65 -1.07 -2.59 4.49
CA ARG A 65 -0.49 -1.35 5.06
C ARG A 65 0.61 -1.60 6.07
N LEU A 66 0.41 -2.51 7.01
CA LEU A 66 1.33 -2.75 8.12
C LEU A 66 2.76 -3.13 7.67
N PRO A 67 2.97 -3.96 6.62
CA PRO A 67 4.31 -4.28 6.13
C PRO A 67 5.10 -3.05 5.69
N ARG A 68 4.44 -2.05 5.10
CA ARG A 68 5.09 -0.81 4.67
C ARG A 68 5.58 -0.02 5.89
N HIS A 69 4.77 0.10 6.93
CA HIS A 69 5.15 0.75 8.19
C HIS A 69 6.30 0.01 8.88
N ILE A 70 6.22 -1.32 9.01
CA ILE A 70 7.27 -2.17 9.59
C ILE A 70 8.58 -2.10 8.80
N SER A 71 8.52 -1.97 7.47
CA SER A 71 9.74 -1.87 6.65
C SER A 71 10.63 -0.70 7.07
N THR A 72 10.02 0.41 7.50
CA THR A 72 10.71 1.63 7.96
C THR A 72 11.12 1.62 9.43
N ALA A 73 10.64 0.65 10.22
CA ALA A 73 11.00 0.52 11.63
C ALA A 73 12.43 -0.02 11.80
N HIS A 74 13.24 0.65 12.62
CA HIS A 74 14.64 0.29 12.87
C HIS A 74 14.87 -0.31 14.27
N ASP A 75 13.94 -0.10 15.18
CA ASP A 75 13.98 -0.54 16.56
C ASP A 75 12.58 -0.97 17.06
N ASP A 76 12.51 -1.40 18.31
CA ASP A 76 11.29 -1.89 18.95
C ASP A 76 10.22 -0.81 19.06
N ASP A 77 10.61 0.45 19.27
CA ASP A 77 9.66 1.57 19.38
C ASP A 77 9.09 1.95 18.02
N GLY A 78 9.91 1.94 16.97
CA GLY A 78 9.45 2.08 15.59
C GLY A 78 8.50 0.96 15.17
N LEU A 79 8.71 -0.28 15.65
CA LEU A 79 7.78 -1.39 15.41
C LEU A 79 6.44 -1.17 16.13
N ARG A 80 6.45 -0.76 17.39
CA ARG A 80 5.20 -0.41 18.10
C ARG A 80 4.48 0.76 17.45
N GLN A 81 5.22 1.78 16.99
CA GLN A 81 4.67 2.92 16.27
C GLN A 81 4.07 2.51 14.93
N ALA A 82 4.66 1.55 14.21
CA ALA A 82 4.10 1.02 12.97
C ALA A 82 2.71 0.39 13.19
N PHE A 83 2.53 -0.36 14.29
CA PHE A 83 1.22 -0.91 14.67
C PHE A 83 0.23 0.19 15.08
N ALA A 84 0.66 1.14 15.92
CA ALA A 84 -0.20 2.25 16.34
C ALA A 84 -0.66 3.13 15.16
N LEU A 85 0.25 3.38 14.21
CA LEU A 85 -0.07 4.10 12.98
C LEU A 85 -1.07 3.30 12.14
N CYS A 86 -0.81 2.01 11.90
CA CYS A 86 -1.73 1.16 11.15
C CYS A 86 -3.13 1.08 11.78
N ASP A 87 -3.23 0.99 13.11
CA ASP A 87 -4.50 0.97 13.85
C ASP A 87 -5.26 2.30 13.69
N SER A 88 -4.53 3.41 13.69
CA SER A 88 -5.09 4.75 13.50
C SER A 88 -5.58 4.96 12.07
N GLU A 89 -4.80 4.52 11.08
CA GLU A 89 -5.20 4.55 9.67
C GLU A 89 -6.42 3.66 9.41
N LEU A 90 -6.46 2.49 10.05
CA LEU A 90 -7.60 1.57 9.98
C LEU A 90 -8.86 2.21 10.56
N MET A 91 -8.76 2.91 11.71
CA MET A 91 -9.89 3.64 12.29
C MET A 91 -10.47 4.69 11.35
N ALA A 92 -9.61 5.38 10.59
CA ALA A 92 -10.02 6.37 9.61
C ALA A 92 -10.57 5.74 8.30
N ALA A 93 -10.20 4.50 8.00
CA ALA A 93 -10.57 3.80 6.78
C ALA A 93 -11.85 2.96 6.91
N LEU A 94 -12.11 2.40 8.09
CA LEU A 94 -13.30 1.58 8.32
C LEU A 94 -14.57 2.45 8.44
N PRO A 95 -15.72 1.97 7.93
CA PRO A 95 -17.00 2.60 8.22
C PRO A 95 -17.24 2.70 9.73
N LYS A 96 -17.90 3.77 10.20
CA LYS A 96 -18.12 4.01 11.65
C LYS A 96 -18.82 2.87 12.39
N GLU A 97 -19.64 2.10 11.68
CA GLU A 97 -20.42 0.97 12.20
C GLU A 97 -19.67 -0.38 12.09
N CYS A 98 -18.48 -0.38 11.45
CA CYS A 98 -17.69 -1.59 11.27
C CYS A 98 -16.95 -1.93 12.56
N GLU A 99 -17.19 -3.14 13.07
CA GLU A 99 -16.51 -3.68 14.24
C GLU A 99 -15.41 -4.69 13.86
N ALA A 100 -15.02 -4.75 12.59
CA ALA A 100 -13.98 -5.66 12.13
C ALA A 100 -12.67 -5.42 12.88
N GLY A 101 -12.03 -6.51 13.25
CA GLY A 101 -10.71 -6.53 13.86
C GLY A 101 -9.85 -7.61 13.24
N THR A 102 -8.57 -7.57 13.57
CA THR A 102 -7.65 -8.62 13.12
C THR A 102 -6.47 -8.78 14.08
N THR A 103 -6.06 -10.03 14.26
CA THR A 103 -4.73 -10.33 14.79
C THR A 103 -3.66 -9.90 13.78
N ALA A 104 -2.40 -9.81 14.23
CA ALA A 104 -1.28 -9.57 13.35
C ALA A 104 -0.03 -10.23 13.93
N THR A 105 0.35 -11.36 13.35
CA THR A 105 1.65 -12.00 13.61
C THR A 105 2.53 -11.72 12.40
N VAL A 106 3.53 -10.86 12.55
CA VAL A 106 4.37 -10.38 11.44
C VAL A 106 5.84 -10.53 11.78
N ALA A 107 6.64 -11.02 10.84
CA ALA A 107 8.07 -11.19 10.96
C ALA A 107 8.83 -10.35 9.94
N LYS A 108 9.89 -9.69 10.40
CA LYS A 108 10.89 -8.97 9.58
C LYS A 108 12.21 -9.73 9.65
N MET A 109 12.72 -10.16 8.51
CA MET A 109 13.99 -10.88 8.37
C MET A 109 15.05 -9.98 7.76
N GLN A 110 16.21 -9.87 8.43
CA GLN A 110 17.32 -9.05 7.97
C GLN A 110 18.66 -9.78 8.09
N PRO A 111 19.57 -9.68 7.11
CA PRO A 111 20.94 -10.17 7.26
C PRO A 111 21.66 -9.47 8.42
N ASN A 112 22.41 -10.21 9.24
CA ASN A 112 23.14 -9.66 10.39
C ASN A 112 24.62 -9.32 10.08
N GLY A 113 24.98 -9.17 8.81
CA GLY A 113 26.36 -8.90 8.37
C GLY A 113 27.37 -10.05 8.55
N ARG A 114 27.00 -11.13 9.25
CA ARG A 114 27.72 -12.40 9.28
C ARG A 114 27.13 -13.35 8.25
N GLU A 115 27.99 -14.09 7.56
CA GLU A 115 27.58 -15.12 6.61
C GLU A 115 26.60 -16.10 7.28
N ASP A 116 25.48 -16.37 6.61
CA ASP A 116 24.41 -17.27 7.05
C ASP A 116 23.64 -16.89 8.33
N SER A 117 23.85 -15.70 8.90
CA SER A 117 23.10 -15.21 10.07
C SER A 117 21.98 -14.26 9.67
N ILE A 118 20.77 -14.55 10.16
CA ILE A 118 19.55 -13.80 9.87
C ILE A 118 18.93 -13.37 11.21
N ILE A 119 18.68 -12.08 11.39
CA ILE A 119 17.85 -11.59 12.50
C ILE A 119 16.40 -11.72 12.06
N VAL A 120 15.60 -12.42 12.86
CA VAL A 120 14.15 -12.52 12.72
C VAL A 120 13.52 -11.73 13.86
N THR A 121 12.90 -10.59 13.53
CA THR A 121 12.13 -9.81 14.49
C THR A 121 10.65 -10.10 14.27
N VAL A 122 9.99 -10.68 15.26
CA VAL A 122 8.55 -11.00 15.21
C VAL A 122 7.79 -10.03 16.10
N ALA A 123 6.73 -9.43 15.55
CA ALA A 123 5.71 -8.71 16.29
C ALA A 123 4.45 -9.58 16.33
N ASN A 124 4.06 -10.03 17.53
CA ASN A 124 2.83 -10.79 17.74
C ASN A 124 1.75 -9.92 18.36
N LEU A 125 0.57 -9.91 17.76
CA LEU A 125 -0.61 -9.23 18.26
C LEU A 125 -1.81 -10.17 18.08
N GLY A 126 -2.35 -10.67 19.19
CA GLY A 126 -3.43 -11.65 19.18
C GLY A 126 -2.96 -13.08 19.41
N ASP A 127 -3.79 -14.03 18.99
CA ASP A 127 -3.72 -15.48 19.23
C ASP A 127 -3.29 -16.30 18.00
N SER A 128 -3.01 -15.64 16.88
CA SER A 128 -2.08 -16.18 15.89
C SER A 128 -0.68 -16.36 16.52
N ARG A 129 0.11 -17.29 15.96
CA ARG A 129 1.42 -17.68 16.53
C ARG A 129 2.50 -17.79 15.47
N ALA A 130 3.71 -17.37 15.83
CA ALA A 130 4.94 -17.65 15.10
C ALA A 130 5.84 -18.60 15.88
N LEU A 131 6.58 -19.44 15.18
CA LEU A 131 7.67 -20.23 15.72
C LEU A 131 8.92 -20.19 14.84
N LEU A 132 10.08 -20.29 15.48
CA LEU A 132 11.36 -20.53 14.84
C LEU A 132 11.85 -21.92 15.27
N TRP A 133 11.95 -22.84 14.31
CA TRP A 133 12.62 -24.11 14.50
C TRP A 133 14.09 -24.01 14.07
N ARG A 134 14.98 -24.31 15.01
CA ARG A 134 16.43 -24.32 14.79
C ARG A 134 16.87 -25.70 14.35
N LYS A 135 17.32 -25.81 13.11
CA LYS A 135 17.69 -27.10 12.52
C LYS A 135 18.89 -27.74 13.22
N SER A 136 19.84 -26.91 13.67
CA SER A 136 21.09 -27.37 14.28
C SER A 136 20.93 -27.95 15.68
N SER A 137 20.01 -27.39 16.47
CA SER A 137 19.76 -27.79 17.86
C SER A 137 18.47 -28.59 18.06
N ASP A 138 17.62 -28.70 17.03
CA ASP A 138 16.28 -29.27 17.09
C ASP A 138 15.39 -28.63 18.18
N THR A 139 15.50 -27.31 18.35
CA THR A 139 14.76 -26.53 19.35
C THR A 139 13.73 -25.60 18.70
N ILE A 140 12.62 -25.36 19.38
CA ILE A 140 11.55 -24.46 18.96
C ILE A 140 11.54 -23.23 19.87
N GLU A 141 11.60 -22.04 19.29
CA GLU A 141 11.21 -20.79 19.92
C GLU A 141 9.85 -20.38 19.36
N HIS A 142 8.97 -19.78 20.15
CA HIS A 142 7.65 -19.35 19.68
C HIS A 142 7.14 -18.13 20.41
N THR A 143 6.19 -17.45 19.79
CA THR A 143 5.45 -16.35 20.41
C THR A 143 4.44 -16.89 21.42
N ARG A 144 4.04 -16.05 22.36
CA ARG A 144 2.90 -16.27 23.24
C ARG A 144 1.63 -15.71 22.58
N ASP A 145 0.58 -16.51 22.58
CA ASP A 145 -0.76 -16.10 22.15
C ASP A 145 -1.36 -15.14 23.18
N HIS A 146 -2.16 -14.17 22.75
CA HIS A 146 -2.77 -13.18 23.65
C HIS A 146 -4.25 -13.48 23.89
N ARG A 147 -4.57 -14.30 24.88
CA ARG A 147 -5.97 -14.66 25.19
C ARG A 147 -6.52 -13.87 26.38
N PRO A 148 -7.82 -13.53 26.42
CA PRO A 148 -8.44 -12.84 27.55
C PRO A 148 -8.28 -13.57 28.89
N GLY A 149 -8.17 -14.90 28.85
CA GLY A 149 -7.93 -15.72 30.03
C GLY A 149 -6.55 -15.52 30.68
N ASP A 150 -5.55 -15.05 29.93
CA ASP A 150 -4.18 -14.87 30.42
C ASP A 150 -4.11 -13.81 31.50
N LYS A 151 -3.33 -14.06 32.56
CA LYS A 151 -3.28 -13.18 33.73
C LYS A 151 -2.99 -11.71 33.38
N SER A 152 -1.98 -11.43 32.54
CA SER A 152 -1.62 -10.06 32.17
C SER A 152 -2.72 -9.36 31.37
N GLU A 153 -3.37 -10.11 30.47
CA GLU A 153 -4.41 -9.58 29.59
C GLU A 153 -5.69 -9.34 30.40
N ARG A 154 -6.07 -10.29 31.26
CA ARG A 154 -7.18 -10.16 32.21
C ARG A 154 -7.03 -8.97 33.13
N ASP A 155 -5.85 -8.81 33.75
CA ASP A 155 -5.57 -7.68 34.65
C ASP A 155 -5.75 -6.34 33.91
N ARG A 156 -5.27 -6.23 32.66
CA ARG A 156 -5.49 -5.05 31.81
C ARG A 156 -6.97 -4.86 31.48
N ILE A 157 -7.66 -5.91 31.04
CA ILE A 157 -9.09 -5.86 30.68
C ILE A 157 -9.93 -5.35 31.86
N THR A 158 -9.69 -5.89 33.06
CA THR A 158 -10.37 -5.46 34.28
C THR A 158 -10.02 -4.01 34.67
N ALA A 159 -8.75 -3.61 34.56
CA ALA A 159 -8.34 -2.23 34.80
C ALA A 159 -8.99 -1.24 33.82
N ALA A 160 -9.24 -1.67 32.58
CA ALA A 160 -9.96 -0.91 31.55
C ALA A 160 -11.49 -0.91 31.73
N GLY A 161 -12.02 -1.49 32.83
CA GLY A 161 -13.45 -1.59 33.11
C GLY A 161 -14.18 -2.65 32.28
N GLY A 162 -13.46 -3.67 31.82
CA GLY A 162 -14.02 -4.85 31.16
C GLY A 162 -14.09 -6.06 32.09
N GLU A 163 -14.80 -7.09 31.62
CA GLU A 163 -14.91 -8.38 32.30
C GLU A 163 -14.44 -9.49 31.38
N VAL A 164 -13.81 -10.53 31.94
CA VAL A 164 -13.46 -11.75 31.20
C VAL A 164 -14.47 -12.82 31.61
N ILE A 165 -15.34 -13.19 30.66
CA ILE A 165 -16.41 -14.18 30.86
C ILE A 165 -15.86 -15.56 30.48
N GLU A 166 -15.83 -16.48 31.45
CA GLU A 166 -15.27 -17.84 31.31
C GLU A 166 -16.28 -18.88 30.82
N ASP A 167 -17.56 -18.52 30.67
CA ASP A 167 -18.61 -19.41 30.14
C ASP A 167 -18.40 -19.77 28.65
N PHE A 168 -17.41 -19.16 28.00
CA PHE A 168 -17.00 -19.42 26.63
C PHE A 168 -15.62 -20.09 26.62
N ASP A 169 -15.40 -20.98 25.65
CA ASP A 169 -14.09 -21.56 25.36
C ASP A 169 -13.66 -21.15 23.94
N PRO A 170 -12.63 -20.29 23.78
CA PRO A 170 -11.88 -19.61 24.84
C PRO A 170 -12.68 -18.47 25.54
N PRO A 171 -12.25 -18.01 26.73
CA PRO A 171 -12.89 -16.91 27.46
C PRO A 171 -12.99 -15.62 26.66
N ARG A 172 -14.05 -14.83 26.89
CA ARG A 172 -14.36 -13.64 26.08
C ARG A 172 -14.40 -12.34 26.88
N ILE A 173 -13.88 -11.26 26.29
CA ILE A 173 -14.01 -9.89 26.80
C ILE A 173 -15.47 -9.46 26.69
N ASP A 174 -16.07 -9.08 27.82
CA ASP A 174 -17.46 -8.68 27.97
C ASP A 174 -18.46 -9.68 27.33
N GLY A 175 -18.09 -10.96 27.28
CA GLY A 175 -18.86 -12.04 26.65
C GLY A 175 -18.89 -12.00 25.12
N LYS A 176 -18.03 -11.20 24.48
CA LYS A 176 -18.08 -10.92 23.03
C LYS A 176 -16.84 -11.40 22.28
N LEU A 177 -15.66 -10.93 22.67
CA LEU A 177 -14.44 -11.10 21.86
C LEU A 177 -13.46 -12.09 22.52
N ALA A 178 -13.04 -13.09 21.76
CA ALA A 178 -12.11 -14.14 22.20
C ALA A 178 -10.63 -13.74 22.11
N CYS A 179 -10.31 -12.66 21.40
CA CYS A 179 -8.96 -12.13 21.27
C CYS A 179 -8.73 -10.94 22.22
N SER A 180 -7.56 -10.88 22.87
CA SER A 180 -7.24 -9.78 23.80
C SER A 180 -6.40 -8.67 23.18
N ARG A 181 -5.80 -8.91 22.02
CA ARG A 181 -5.00 -7.91 21.31
C ARG A 181 -5.26 -7.99 19.81
N ALA A 182 -5.57 -6.86 19.20
CA ALA A 182 -5.93 -6.80 17.79
C ALA A 182 -5.79 -5.36 17.25
N LEU A 183 -5.61 -5.26 15.93
CA LEU A 183 -5.89 -4.03 15.19
C LEU A 183 -7.39 -3.97 14.89
N GLY A 184 -8.01 -2.79 14.89
CA GLY A 184 -9.46 -2.66 14.77
C GLY A 184 -10.17 -2.75 16.13
N ASP A 185 -11.31 -3.41 16.22
CA ASP A 185 -12.06 -3.61 17.49
C ASP A 185 -12.29 -2.31 18.28
N PHE A 186 -12.55 -1.21 17.59
CA PHE A 186 -12.53 0.13 18.20
C PHE A 186 -13.59 0.33 19.28
N SER A 187 -14.65 -0.49 19.33
CA SER A 187 -15.63 -0.49 20.42
C SER A 187 -14.99 -0.84 21.77
N PHE A 188 -13.90 -1.62 21.80
CA PHE A 188 -13.14 -1.99 23.00
C PHE A 188 -11.99 -1.03 23.34
N LYS A 189 -11.77 0.00 22.51
CA LYS A 189 -10.63 0.95 22.61
C LYS A 189 -11.07 2.39 22.96
N LYS A 190 -12.23 2.54 23.62
CA LYS A 190 -12.83 3.84 23.99
C LYS A 190 -12.58 4.25 25.45
N GLY A 191 -11.85 3.43 26.20
CA GLY A 191 -11.53 3.71 27.60
C GLY A 191 -10.47 4.80 27.75
N PRO A 192 -10.34 5.40 28.94
CA PRO A 192 -9.21 6.29 29.22
C PRO A 192 -7.88 5.52 29.16
N GLY A 193 -6.77 6.23 28.94
CA GLY A 193 -5.43 5.65 28.92
C GLY A 193 -4.84 5.48 27.51
N THR A 194 -3.71 4.81 27.45
CA THR A 194 -2.95 4.52 26.22
C THR A 194 -3.53 3.32 25.47
N ALA A 195 -3.07 3.07 24.24
CA ALA A 195 -3.42 1.87 23.47
C ALA A 195 -3.03 0.55 24.17
N ALA A 196 -2.04 0.59 25.08
CA ALA A 196 -1.63 -0.57 25.88
C ALA A 196 -2.61 -0.89 27.02
N GLU A 197 -3.43 0.08 27.43
CA GLU A 197 -4.29 0.03 28.62
C GLU A 197 -5.77 -0.20 28.27
N GLN A 198 -6.11 -0.27 26.98
CA GLN A 198 -7.48 -0.55 26.51
C GLN A 198 -7.90 -2.01 26.77
N LYS A 199 -9.20 -2.32 26.72
CA LYS A 199 -9.70 -3.71 26.85
C LYS A 199 -9.07 -4.63 25.80
N VAL A 200 -9.02 -4.16 24.55
CA VAL A 200 -8.26 -4.76 23.45
C VAL A 200 -7.08 -3.87 23.14
N SER A 201 -5.86 -4.40 23.25
CA SER A 201 -4.65 -3.61 22.97
C SER A 201 -4.18 -3.78 21.51
N SER A 202 -3.75 -2.68 20.88
CA SER A 202 -3.04 -2.72 19.58
C SER A 202 -1.52 -2.73 19.71
N VAL A 203 -0.98 -2.96 20.91
CA VAL A 203 0.47 -3.00 21.15
C VAL A 203 1.00 -4.43 21.02
N PRO A 204 1.88 -4.70 20.03
CA PRO A 204 2.42 -6.05 19.82
C PRO A 204 3.45 -6.42 20.90
N GLU A 205 3.56 -7.72 21.18
CA GLU A 205 4.69 -8.30 21.88
C GLU A 205 5.81 -8.60 20.87
N LEU A 206 7.05 -8.17 21.17
CA LEU A 206 8.18 -8.24 20.23
C LEU A 206 9.17 -9.33 20.63
N TYR A 207 9.62 -10.08 19.64
CA TYR A 207 10.58 -11.17 19.78
C TYR A 207 11.72 -10.95 18.80
N ARG A 208 12.96 -11.19 19.24
CA ARG A 208 14.14 -11.08 18.38
C ARG A 208 14.94 -12.36 18.44
N TRP A 209 14.91 -13.10 17.35
CA TRP A 209 15.59 -14.38 17.22
C TRP A 209 16.77 -14.28 16.26
N ASN A 210 17.91 -14.83 16.68
CA ASN A 210 19.08 -14.97 15.81
C ASN A 210 19.00 -16.30 15.08
N ALA A 211 18.51 -16.33 13.85
CA ALA A 211 18.41 -17.54 13.04
C ALA A 211 19.65 -17.78 12.16
N GLN A 212 19.78 -19.00 11.67
CA GLN A 212 20.77 -19.40 10.69
C GLN A 212 20.13 -19.83 9.37
N ARG A 213 20.91 -19.82 8.29
CA ARG A 213 20.49 -20.45 7.03
C ARG A 213 20.05 -21.90 7.27
N GLY A 214 18.86 -22.25 6.79
CA GLY A 214 18.25 -23.57 6.92
C GLY A 214 17.37 -23.76 8.17
N ASP A 215 17.33 -22.77 9.07
CA ASP A 215 16.30 -22.70 10.11
C ASP A 215 14.93 -22.37 9.47
N TRP A 216 13.86 -22.65 10.21
CA TRP A 216 12.50 -22.49 9.70
C TRP A 216 11.69 -21.53 10.55
N LEU A 217 11.11 -20.53 9.90
CA LEU A 217 10.12 -19.64 10.48
C LEU A 217 8.73 -20.07 10.01
N ILE A 218 7.81 -20.30 10.94
CA ILE A 218 6.43 -20.73 10.64
C ILE A 218 5.46 -19.79 11.37
N LEU A 219 4.44 -19.29 10.68
CA LEU A 219 3.39 -18.42 11.20
C LEU A 219 2.02 -19.03 10.85
N GLY A 220 1.06 -19.00 11.75
CA GLY A 220 -0.30 -19.44 11.46
C GLY A 220 -1.35 -18.81 12.36
N CYS A 221 -2.62 -18.87 11.93
CA CYS A 221 -3.77 -18.48 12.73
C CYS A 221 -4.13 -19.54 13.79
N ASP A 222 -5.03 -19.19 14.71
CA ASP A 222 -5.45 -20.08 15.79
C ASP A 222 -6.17 -21.34 15.27
N GLY A 223 -6.88 -21.27 14.13
CA GLY A 223 -7.47 -22.44 13.48
C GLY A 223 -6.46 -23.57 13.24
N VAL A 224 -5.19 -23.23 13.01
CA VAL A 224 -4.09 -24.21 12.96
C VAL A 224 -3.63 -24.60 14.37
N TRP A 225 -3.32 -23.61 15.22
CA TRP A 225 -2.64 -23.86 16.51
C TRP A 225 -3.52 -24.45 17.61
N ASP A 226 -4.83 -24.30 17.52
CA ASP A 226 -5.81 -24.94 18.40
C ASP A 226 -5.99 -26.42 18.03
N THR A 227 -5.63 -26.78 16.80
CA THR A 227 -5.78 -28.14 16.26
C THR A 227 -4.46 -28.93 16.23
N MET A 228 -3.34 -28.24 16.05
CA MET A 228 -2.02 -28.82 15.80
C MET A 228 -0.97 -28.26 16.76
N GLY A 229 -0.24 -29.16 17.44
CA GLY A 229 0.88 -28.77 18.31
C GLY A 229 2.12 -28.31 17.53
N ASN A 230 2.95 -27.48 18.17
CA ASN A 230 4.16 -26.91 17.57
C ASN A 230 5.09 -27.99 16.97
N GLU A 231 5.38 -29.05 17.73
CA GLU A 231 6.25 -30.15 17.31
C GLU A 231 5.67 -30.92 16.11
N GLU A 232 4.35 -31.07 16.08
CA GLU A 232 3.65 -31.77 15.01
C GLU A 232 3.74 -30.99 13.69
N VAL A 233 3.56 -29.67 13.74
CA VAL A 233 3.72 -28.78 12.58
C VAL A 233 5.16 -28.80 12.10
N VAL A 234 6.15 -28.67 12.99
CA VAL A 234 7.58 -28.73 12.63
C VAL A 234 7.94 -30.07 11.98
N GLN A 235 7.46 -31.19 12.53
CA GLN A 235 7.72 -32.50 11.96
C GLN A 235 7.19 -32.62 10.51
N ARG A 236 6.02 -32.03 10.23
CA ARG A 236 5.41 -32.09 8.90
C ARG A 236 6.03 -31.10 7.92
N VAL A 237 6.15 -29.85 8.31
CA VAL A 237 6.62 -28.79 7.43
C VAL A 237 8.12 -28.91 7.19
N CYS A 238 8.91 -29.00 8.26
CA CYS A 238 10.36 -28.84 8.16
C CYS A 238 11.10 -30.16 7.89
N LYS A 239 10.55 -31.29 8.36
CA LYS A 239 11.24 -32.61 8.29
C LYS A 239 10.72 -33.53 7.18
N SER A 240 9.64 -33.19 6.45
CA SER A 240 8.92 -34.19 5.64
C SER A 240 8.64 -33.90 4.15
N SER A 241 9.22 -32.86 3.52
CA SER A 241 9.04 -32.66 2.05
C SER A 241 10.15 -31.87 1.36
N LYS A 242 10.11 -31.90 0.01
CA LYS A 242 10.89 -31.05 -0.89
C LYS A 242 10.17 -29.75 -1.25
N ASP A 243 8.83 -29.74 -1.24
CA ASP A 243 8.01 -28.57 -1.56
C ASP A 243 7.33 -28.03 -0.30
N VAL A 244 7.57 -26.75 0.00
CA VAL A 244 7.02 -26.09 1.19
C VAL A 244 5.51 -25.94 1.09
N GLY A 245 5.01 -25.55 -0.09
CA GLY A 245 3.59 -25.33 -0.34
C GLY A 245 2.75 -26.57 -0.07
N ASP A 246 3.21 -27.73 -0.53
CA ASP A 246 2.53 -29.01 -0.31
C ASP A 246 2.49 -29.39 1.18
N THR A 247 3.54 -29.07 1.94
CA THR A 247 3.55 -29.36 3.38
C THR A 247 2.60 -28.48 4.18
N VAL A 248 2.56 -27.18 3.90
CA VAL A 248 1.66 -26.28 4.62
C VAL A 248 0.20 -26.58 4.26
N ALA A 249 -0.09 -26.89 2.98
CA ALA A 249 -1.41 -27.35 2.55
C ALA A 249 -1.81 -28.69 3.22
N GLY A 250 -0.87 -29.64 3.33
CA GLY A 250 -1.10 -30.91 4.02
C GLY A 250 -1.36 -30.75 5.52
N VAL A 251 -0.80 -29.73 6.17
CA VAL A 251 -1.13 -29.38 7.55
C VAL A 251 -2.56 -28.86 7.65
N LEU A 252 -3.00 -27.98 6.74
CA LEU A 252 -4.38 -27.49 6.76
C LEU A 252 -5.40 -28.62 6.59
N GLN A 253 -5.15 -29.55 5.66
CA GLN A 253 -5.99 -30.73 5.50
C GLN A 253 -6.06 -31.56 6.79
N ARG A 254 -4.92 -31.71 7.50
CA ARG A 254 -4.90 -32.42 8.78
C ARG A 254 -5.68 -31.68 9.88
N CYS A 255 -5.75 -30.35 9.82
CA CYS A 255 -6.60 -29.59 10.74
C CYS A 255 -8.08 -29.93 10.49
N ILE A 256 -8.52 -29.97 9.22
CA ILE A 256 -9.87 -30.41 8.86
C ILE A 256 -10.14 -31.86 9.31
N ASP A 257 -9.18 -32.77 9.11
CA ASP A 257 -9.31 -34.17 9.55
C ASP A 257 -9.43 -34.31 11.09
N LYS A 258 -8.96 -33.29 11.83
CA LYS A 258 -9.08 -33.16 13.28
C LYS A 258 -10.26 -32.27 13.70
N GLU A 259 -11.20 -32.02 12.79
CA GLU A 259 -12.44 -31.27 13.04
C GLU A 259 -12.23 -29.78 13.37
N ALA A 260 -11.18 -29.15 12.82
CA ALA A 260 -11.03 -27.70 12.89
C ALA A 260 -12.26 -26.98 12.33
N ASP A 261 -12.78 -26.00 13.07
CA ASP A 261 -13.99 -25.26 12.75
C ASP A 261 -13.75 -23.80 12.37
N ASP A 262 -12.48 -23.40 12.25
CA ASP A 262 -12.06 -22.04 11.88
C ASP A 262 -11.53 -21.90 10.43
N ASN A 263 -11.24 -20.66 10.02
CA ASN A 263 -10.35 -20.35 8.92
C ASN A 263 -8.93 -20.84 9.22
N LEU A 264 -8.21 -21.21 8.17
CA LEU A 264 -6.92 -21.88 8.29
C LEU A 264 -5.91 -21.21 7.36
N THR A 265 -4.89 -20.58 7.95
CA THR A 265 -3.76 -19.99 7.23
C THR A 265 -2.45 -20.41 7.89
N LEU A 266 -1.53 -20.98 7.10
CA LEU A 266 -0.21 -21.40 7.56
C LEU A 266 0.87 -20.98 6.55
N LEU A 267 1.83 -20.21 7.03
CA LEU A 267 2.98 -19.71 6.31
C LEU A 267 4.25 -20.35 6.85
N ALA A 268 5.13 -20.81 5.96
CA ALA A 268 6.43 -21.36 6.33
C ALA A 268 7.55 -20.82 5.44
N VAL A 269 8.71 -20.60 6.05
CA VAL A 269 9.90 -20.06 5.41
C VAL A 269 11.10 -20.89 5.84
N GLU A 270 11.82 -21.50 4.90
CA GLU A 270 13.17 -22.01 5.14
C GLU A 270 14.17 -20.90 4.84
N LEU A 271 14.79 -20.40 5.90
CA LEU A 271 15.56 -19.17 5.90
C LEU A 271 16.86 -19.32 5.08
N GLY A 272 17.10 -18.38 4.17
CA GLY A 272 18.32 -18.31 3.36
C GLY A 272 18.54 -19.49 2.40
N SER A 273 17.56 -20.38 2.16
CA SER A 273 17.76 -21.47 1.21
C SER A 273 17.83 -20.96 -0.25
N VAL A 274 18.65 -21.60 -1.08
CA VAL A 274 18.80 -21.27 -2.52
C VAL A 274 17.62 -21.84 -3.33
N PRO A 275 17.10 -21.15 -4.37
CA PRO A 275 15.87 -21.55 -5.06
C PRO A 275 15.96 -22.91 -5.74
N LEU A 276 14.84 -23.65 -5.76
CA LEU A 276 14.62 -24.83 -6.60
C LEU A 276 13.48 -24.64 -7.63
N SER A 277 12.62 -23.63 -7.46
CA SER A 277 11.44 -23.40 -8.29
C SER A 277 11.07 -21.92 -8.39
N GLU A 278 10.36 -21.56 -9.46
CA GLU A 278 9.82 -20.22 -9.68
C GLU A 278 8.64 -19.94 -8.74
N PRO A 279 8.42 -18.67 -8.35
CA PRO A 279 7.22 -18.26 -7.61
C PRO A 279 5.94 -18.67 -8.35
N SER A 280 4.93 -19.11 -7.61
CA SER A 280 3.66 -19.56 -8.18
C SER A 280 2.52 -19.40 -7.19
N THR A 281 1.31 -19.20 -7.71
CA THR A 281 0.07 -19.32 -6.93
C THR A 281 -0.74 -20.44 -7.56
N THR A 282 -1.33 -21.29 -6.74
CA THR A 282 -2.16 -22.43 -7.17
C THR A 282 -3.35 -22.59 -6.25
N VAL A 283 -4.50 -23.03 -6.77
CA VAL A 283 -5.64 -23.46 -5.95
C VAL A 283 -5.91 -24.94 -6.19
N SER A 284 -5.99 -25.71 -5.11
CA SER A 284 -6.49 -27.08 -5.09
C SER A 284 -8.01 -27.08 -4.97
N ALA A 285 -8.69 -27.95 -5.71
CA ALA A 285 -10.15 -28.05 -5.67
C ALA A 285 -10.73 -28.69 -4.39
N GLY A 286 -9.88 -29.36 -3.59
CA GLY A 286 -10.35 -30.10 -2.41
C GLY A 286 -11.47 -31.11 -2.73
N ASP A 287 -12.40 -31.28 -1.80
CA ASP A 287 -13.54 -32.20 -1.91
C ASP A 287 -14.77 -31.60 -2.61
N PHE A 288 -14.62 -30.44 -3.27
CA PHE A 288 -15.71 -29.69 -3.93
C PHE A 288 -16.67 -30.54 -4.77
N LEU A 289 -16.14 -31.52 -5.52
CA LEU A 289 -16.94 -32.36 -6.43
C LEU A 289 -17.98 -33.24 -5.72
N LYS A 290 -17.86 -33.41 -4.40
CA LYS A 290 -18.79 -34.21 -3.59
C LYS A 290 -19.91 -33.35 -2.97
N GLU A 291 -19.74 -32.04 -2.97
CA GLU A 291 -20.61 -31.11 -2.25
C GLU A 291 -21.87 -30.75 -3.06
N LYS A 292 -23.00 -30.62 -2.37
CA LYS A 292 -24.30 -30.26 -2.94
C LYS A 292 -24.99 -29.12 -2.20
N ASP A 293 -24.52 -28.75 -1.00
CA ASP A 293 -25.08 -27.65 -0.24
C ASP A 293 -24.81 -26.31 -0.93
N PRO A 294 -25.85 -25.54 -1.30
CA PRO A 294 -25.69 -24.25 -1.96
C PRO A 294 -24.83 -23.24 -1.19
N ALA A 295 -24.90 -23.23 0.15
CA ALA A 295 -24.14 -22.29 0.97
C ALA A 295 -22.64 -22.60 0.93
N VAL A 296 -22.28 -23.89 0.99
CA VAL A 296 -20.89 -24.34 0.87
C VAL A 296 -20.35 -24.05 -0.53
N LEU A 297 -21.15 -24.28 -1.57
CA LEU A 297 -20.77 -24.01 -2.96
C LEU A 297 -20.56 -22.52 -3.26
N GLU A 298 -21.39 -21.65 -2.67
CA GLU A 298 -21.23 -20.19 -2.77
C GLU A 298 -19.94 -19.72 -2.11
N GLN A 299 -19.66 -20.22 -0.90
CA GLN A 299 -18.43 -19.89 -0.19
C GLN A 299 -17.18 -20.43 -0.87
N TYR A 300 -17.23 -21.65 -1.41
CA TYR A 300 -16.17 -22.18 -2.24
C TYR A 300 -15.85 -21.28 -3.46
N GLN A 301 -16.89 -20.79 -4.14
CA GLN A 301 -16.71 -19.86 -5.27
C GLN A 301 -16.11 -18.54 -4.81
N SER A 302 -16.61 -17.97 -3.72
CA SER A 302 -16.10 -16.74 -3.10
C SER A 302 -14.62 -16.86 -2.75
N PHE A 303 -14.23 -17.95 -2.07
CA PHE A 303 -12.85 -18.26 -1.73
C PHE A 303 -11.95 -18.36 -2.96
N CYS A 304 -12.35 -19.14 -3.97
CA CYS A 304 -11.57 -19.29 -5.20
C CYS A 304 -11.39 -17.95 -5.92
N LEU A 305 -12.45 -17.14 -6.02
CA LEU A 305 -12.41 -15.80 -6.64
C LEU A 305 -11.46 -14.88 -5.89
N ARG A 306 -11.46 -14.90 -4.55
CA ARG A 306 -10.54 -14.14 -3.70
C ARG A 306 -9.09 -14.55 -3.95
N ALA A 307 -8.83 -15.83 -4.22
CA ALA A 307 -7.53 -16.35 -4.62
C ALA A 307 -7.16 -16.10 -6.10
N GLY A 308 -8.02 -15.42 -6.88
CA GLY A 308 -7.78 -15.08 -8.29
C GLY A 308 -8.23 -16.15 -9.30
N TYR A 309 -9.06 -17.11 -8.89
CA TYR A 309 -9.53 -18.23 -9.72
C TYR A 309 -11.05 -18.21 -9.91
N ALA A 310 -11.53 -18.55 -11.11
CA ALA A 310 -12.95 -18.68 -11.40
C ALA A 310 -13.31 -20.11 -11.80
N ILE A 311 -14.52 -20.54 -11.45
CA ILE A 311 -15.07 -21.83 -11.88
C ILE A 311 -15.70 -21.66 -13.26
N ALA A 312 -15.22 -22.39 -14.26
CA ALA A 312 -15.79 -22.38 -15.60
C ALA A 312 -17.20 -23.03 -15.60
N ARG A 313 -18.18 -22.36 -16.24
CA ARG A 313 -19.60 -22.76 -16.27
C ARG A 313 -19.91 -24.13 -16.91
N GLU A 314 -18.96 -24.76 -17.60
CA GLU A 314 -19.21 -26.02 -18.33
C GLU A 314 -19.24 -27.29 -17.44
N GLN A 315 -19.12 -27.17 -16.11
CA GLN A 315 -18.92 -28.35 -15.24
C GLN A 315 -19.85 -28.40 -14.00
N GLN A 316 -21.15 -28.57 -14.23
CA GLN A 316 -22.08 -29.15 -13.24
C GLN A 316 -23.01 -30.17 -13.96
N PRO A 317 -23.42 -31.30 -13.36
CA PRO A 317 -22.62 -32.50 -13.09
C PRO A 317 -23.16 -33.74 -13.83
N LYS A 318 -22.31 -34.50 -14.54
CA LYS A 318 -22.54 -35.92 -14.89
C LYS A 318 -21.23 -36.73 -14.87
N ALA A 319 -20.75 -37.07 -13.67
CA ALA A 319 -19.61 -37.98 -13.43
C ALA A 319 -18.26 -37.57 -14.09
N PRO A 320 -17.13 -38.09 -13.58
CA PRO A 320 -16.00 -37.27 -13.13
C PRO A 320 -15.38 -36.44 -14.27
N PRO A 321 -15.54 -35.10 -14.26
CA PRO A 321 -14.77 -34.24 -15.15
C PRO A 321 -13.37 -34.03 -14.55
N LYS A 322 -12.35 -34.09 -15.39
CA LYS A 322 -11.04 -33.51 -15.06
C LYS A 322 -11.27 -32.00 -14.84
N VAL A 323 -11.12 -31.54 -13.60
CA VAL A 323 -11.23 -30.12 -13.26
C VAL A 323 -10.04 -29.42 -13.92
N VAL A 324 -10.31 -28.64 -14.97
CA VAL A 324 -9.35 -27.71 -15.55
C VAL A 324 -9.62 -26.38 -14.88
N ILE A 325 -8.83 -26.05 -13.85
CA ILE A 325 -8.83 -24.73 -13.24
C ILE A 325 -8.17 -23.79 -14.24
N THR A 326 -8.96 -22.99 -14.95
CA THR A 326 -8.43 -21.95 -15.85
C THR A 326 -8.10 -20.70 -15.05
N GLU A 327 -6.95 -20.07 -15.30
CA GLU A 327 -6.68 -18.71 -14.83
C GLU A 327 -7.84 -17.81 -15.28
N ALA A 328 -8.57 -17.23 -14.33
CA ALA A 328 -9.52 -16.18 -14.67
C ALA A 328 -8.74 -14.99 -15.22
N ALA A 329 -9.27 -14.32 -16.25
CA ALA A 329 -8.75 -13.02 -16.66
C ALA A 329 -8.73 -12.11 -15.42
N ARG A 330 -7.52 -11.82 -14.89
CA ARG A 330 -7.32 -11.13 -13.61
C ARG A 330 -8.06 -9.80 -13.64
N SER A 331 -9.20 -9.73 -12.95
CA SER A 331 -9.73 -8.45 -12.51
C SER A 331 -8.86 -8.00 -11.35
N PRO A 332 -8.35 -6.75 -11.31
CA PRO A 332 -7.63 -6.26 -10.15
C PRO A 332 -8.56 -6.35 -8.91
N PRO A 333 -8.03 -6.66 -7.71
CA PRO A 333 -8.83 -6.58 -6.50
C PRO A 333 -9.37 -5.15 -6.38
N VAL A 334 -10.69 -5.03 -6.22
CA VAL A 334 -11.36 -3.76 -5.95
C VAL A 334 -10.88 -3.28 -4.57
N PRO A 335 -10.33 -2.06 -4.42
CA PRO A 335 -9.95 -1.53 -3.11
C PRO A 335 -11.20 -1.42 -2.24
N ARG A 336 -11.20 -2.10 -1.09
CA ARG A 336 -12.37 -2.12 -0.18
C ARG A 336 -12.48 -0.91 0.75
N PHE A 337 -11.43 -0.08 0.87
CA PHE A 337 -11.44 1.08 1.76
C PHE A 337 -10.99 2.36 1.06
N THR A 338 -11.77 3.42 1.23
CA THR A 338 -11.42 4.78 0.84
C THR A 338 -11.06 5.58 2.08
N ALA A 339 -9.89 6.21 2.10
CA ALA A 339 -9.40 6.98 3.24
C ALA A 339 -10.13 8.33 3.33
N ASN A 340 -10.93 8.53 4.38
CA ASN A 340 -11.47 9.82 4.77
C ASN A 340 -11.38 9.98 6.30
N GLY A 341 -10.40 10.73 6.79
CA GLY A 341 -10.41 11.22 8.18
C GLY A 341 -9.05 11.37 8.85
N TYR A 342 -8.23 12.31 8.39
CA TYR A 342 -7.04 12.77 9.15
C TYR A 342 -7.34 14.12 9.80
N HIS A 343 -7.28 14.18 11.13
CA HIS A 343 -7.07 15.40 11.90
C HIS A 343 -5.90 15.18 12.85
N GLU A 344 -4.88 16.02 12.75
CA GLU A 344 -3.70 16.05 13.62
C GLU A 344 -4.03 16.42 15.08
N PRO A 345 -3.16 16.01 16.02
CA PRO A 345 -2.72 16.97 17.03
C PRO A 345 -1.18 17.04 17.19
N VAL A 346 -0.75 18.25 17.56
CA VAL A 346 0.61 18.80 17.55
C VAL A 346 1.29 18.74 18.94
N ALA A 347 2.58 18.37 18.91
CA ALA A 347 3.78 18.79 19.68
C ALA A 347 3.93 18.67 21.21
N ASN A 348 5.05 18.05 21.62
CA ASN A 348 6.26 18.65 22.24
C ASN A 348 7.05 17.53 23.00
N GLY A 349 8.37 17.34 22.96
CA GLY A 349 9.50 17.98 22.31
C GLY A 349 10.82 17.31 22.77
N LYS A 350 11.93 17.71 22.12
CA LYS A 350 13.37 17.44 22.36
C LYS A 350 14.04 16.31 21.53
N HIS A 351 14.69 16.81 20.47
CA HIS A 351 15.74 16.29 19.58
C HIS A 351 16.61 15.11 20.06
N VAL A 352 16.93 14.17 19.15
CA VAL A 352 18.18 14.15 18.33
C VAL A 352 17.93 13.50 16.96
N ASN A 353 18.61 14.01 15.93
CA ASN A 353 18.53 13.72 14.48
C ASN A 353 18.94 12.29 14.06
N GLU A 354 18.12 11.66 13.23
CA GLU A 354 18.49 11.02 11.94
C GLU A 354 17.18 10.78 11.14
N SER A 355 16.90 11.61 10.13
CA SER A 355 15.59 11.70 9.49
C SER A 355 15.34 10.58 8.47
N ALA A 356 14.38 9.70 8.77
CA ALA A 356 13.69 8.89 7.77
C ALA A 356 13.03 9.79 6.70
N PRO A 357 12.92 9.34 5.43
CA PRO A 357 12.37 10.17 4.36
C PRO A 357 10.89 10.46 4.60
N ILE A 358 10.55 11.74 4.71
CA ILE A 358 9.16 12.22 4.78
C ILE A 358 8.46 11.80 3.48
N VAL A 359 7.46 10.91 3.57
CA VAL A 359 6.61 10.56 2.44
C VAL A 359 5.63 11.71 2.21
N ARG A 360 5.89 12.50 1.16
CA ARG A 360 5.10 13.70 0.84
C ARG A 360 4.04 13.38 -0.20
N ALA A 361 2.81 13.83 0.03
CA ALA A 361 1.71 13.67 -0.91
C ALA A 361 2.07 14.30 -2.27
N PRO A 362 1.98 13.57 -3.38
CA PRO A 362 2.18 14.12 -4.72
C PRO A 362 1.21 15.24 -5.09
N LEU A 363 1.69 16.14 -5.95
CA LEU A 363 0.93 17.19 -6.62
C LEU A 363 0.49 16.72 -8.01
N VAL A 364 -0.82 16.53 -8.19
CA VAL A 364 -1.45 16.23 -9.48
C VAL A 364 -1.93 17.53 -10.11
N ILE A 365 -1.35 17.90 -11.24
CA ILE A 365 -1.73 19.09 -12.00
C ILE A 365 -2.55 18.67 -13.20
N VAL A 366 -3.75 19.24 -13.30
CA VAL A 366 -4.73 18.97 -14.35
C VAL A 366 -5.12 20.27 -15.03
N GLY A 367 -5.44 20.23 -16.31
CA GLY A 367 -6.01 21.38 -17.01
C GLY A 367 -5.74 21.34 -18.50
N PRO A 368 -6.43 22.20 -19.28
CA PRO A 368 -6.43 22.11 -20.73
C PRO A 368 -5.04 22.25 -21.35
N SER A 369 -4.83 21.56 -22.47
CA SER A 369 -3.62 21.74 -23.28
C SER A 369 -3.47 23.21 -23.69
N GLY A 370 -2.29 23.79 -23.48
CA GLY A 370 -2.00 25.19 -23.82
C GLY A 370 -2.23 26.19 -22.69
N VAL A 371 -2.80 25.78 -21.55
CA VAL A 371 -3.09 26.68 -20.42
C VAL A 371 -1.85 27.18 -19.68
N GLY A 372 -0.70 26.51 -19.83
CA GLY A 372 0.57 26.91 -19.22
C GLY A 372 1.10 26.01 -18.10
N LYS A 373 0.55 24.80 -17.91
CA LYS A 373 0.99 23.83 -16.89
C LYS A 373 2.52 23.65 -16.85
N GLY A 374 3.13 23.31 -17.98
CA GLY A 374 4.58 23.11 -18.06
C GLY A 374 5.39 24.32 -17.59
N THR A 375 4.98 25.53 -17.93
CA THR A 375 5.63 26.77 -17.47
C THR A 375 5.51 26.95 -15.96
N LEU A 376 4.32 26.68 -15.40
CA LEU A 376 4.08 26.76 -13.96
C LEU A 376 4.83 25.66 -13.18
N ILE A 377 4.93 24.45 -13.73
CA ILE A 377 5.73 23.35 -13.17
C ILE A 377 7.21 23.74 -13.12
N GLN A 378 7.74 24.33 -14.19
CA GLN A 378 9.11 24.83 -14.19
C GLN A 378 9.32 25.89 -13.09
N LYS A 379 8.35 26.79 -12.88
CA LYS A 379 8.42 27.76 -11.78
C LYS A 379 8.45 27.12 -10.40
N ILE A 380 7.71 26.03 -10.16
CA ILE A 380 7.80 25.26 -8.91
C ILE A 380 9.21 24.67 -8.75
N LEU A 381 9.72 24.00 -9.79
CA LEU A 381 11.04 23.35 -9.76
C LEU A 381 12.20 24.36 -9.59
N GLU A 382 12.09 25.54 -10.21
CA GLU A 382 13.05 26.65 -10.07
C GLU A 382 13.02 27.27 -8.67
N THR A 383 11.82 27.45 -8.10
CA THR A 383 11.65 28.10 -6.80
C THR A 383 12.02 27.18 -5.63
N PHE A 384 11.75 25.87 -5.76
CA PHE A 384 12.00 24.87 -4.73
C PHE A 384 12.99 23.80 -5.21
N PRO A 385 14.26 24.19 -5.49
CA PRO A 385 15.24 23.28 -6.05
C PRO A 385 15.49 22.10 -5.10
N GLY A 386 15.48 20.88 -5.65
CA GLY A 386 15.71 19.66 -4.88
C GLY A 386 14.51 19.21 -4.04
N GLN A 387 13.48 20.04 -3.83
CA GLN A 387 12.32 19.69 -3.01
C GLN A 387 11.19 19.05 -3.82
N PHE A 388 11.04 19.42 -5.10
CA PHE A 388 10.09 18.81 -6.02
C PHE A 388 10.82 18.04 -7.13
N GLY A 389 10.19 16.98 -7.62
CA GLY A 389 10.62 16.23 -8.80
C GLY A 389 9.46 15.91 -9.72
N PHE A 390 9.73 15.84 -11.02
CA PHE A 390 8.72 15.58 -12.04
C PHE A 390 8.70 14.10 -12.40
N ALA A 391 7.56 13.43 -12.21
CA ALA A 391 7.37 12.05 -12.67
C ALA A 391 7.10 12.08 -14.18
N VAL A 392 8.12 11.72 -14.96
CA VAL A 392 8.04 11.73 -16.43
C VAL A 392 7.11 10.62 -16.90
N SER A 393 5.93 10.98 -17.41
CA SER A 393 4.95 10.03 -17.96
C SER A 393 5.41 9.42 -19.28
N HIS A 394 4.77 8.33 -19.69
CA HIS A 394 4.98 7.66 -20.97
C HIS A 394 3.90 8.08 -21.98
N THR A 395 4.24 8.09 -23.27
CA THR A 395 3.25 8.28 -24.34
C THR A 395 3.63 7.53 -25.61
N THR A 396 2.62 7.08 -26.34
CA THR A 396 2.78 6.47 -27.68
C THR A 396 2.76 7.47 -28.81
N ARG A 397 2.57 8.75 -28.49
CA ARG A 397 2.63 9.84 -29.46
C ARG A 397 4.08 10.03 -29.92
N LYS A 398 4.28 10.39 -31.17
CA LYS A 398 5.60 10.88 -31.64
C LYS A 398 5.99 12.21 -30.98
N PRO A 399 7.27 12.44 -30.65
CA PRO A 399 7.75 13.73 -30.12
C PRO A 399 7.46 14.88 -31.10
N ARG A 400 7.12 16.05 -30.57
CA ARG A 400 7.02 17.32 -31.31
C ARG A 400 8.41 17.91 -31.52
N PRO A 401 8.58 18.85 -32.48
CA PRO A 401 9.82 19.62 -32.61
C PRO A 401 10.22 20.25 -31.26
N GLY A 402 11.42 19.92 -30.79
CA GLY A 402 11.97 20.42 -29.52
C GLY A 402 11.66 19.58 -28.27
N GLU A 403 10.81 18.54 -28.36
CA GLU A 403 10.61 17.60 -27.26
C GLU A 403 11.76 16.59 -27.20
N VAL A 404 12.28 16.35 -25.99
CA VAL A 404 13.37 15.41 -25.73
C VAL A 404 12.82 14.21 -24.97
N HIS A 405 13.16 13.01 -25.43
CA HIS A 405 12.79 11.74 -24.78
C HIS A 405 13.35 11.69 -23.34
N GLY A 406 12.49 11.33 -22.38
CA GLY A 406 12.83 11.27 -20.97
C GLY A 406 12.82 12.61 -20.23
N LYS A 407 12.49 13.73 -20.91
CA LYS A 407 12.34 15.05 -20.27
C LYS A 407 10.89 15.36 -19.89
N SER A 408 10.02 15.42 -20.89
CA SER A 408 8.58 15.66 -20.68
C SER A 408 7.76 14.38 -20.80
N TYR A 409 8.19 13.48 -21.68
CA TYR A 409 7.62 12.14 -21.79
C TYR A 409 8.69 11.12 -22.18
N TRP A 410 8.48 9.88 -21.76
CA TRP A 410 9.05 8.69 -22.38
C TRP A 410 8.21 8.32 -23.60
N PHE A 411 8.77 8.52 -24.80
CA PHE A 411 8.10 8.17 -26.06
C PHE A 411 8.31 6.69 -26.36
N VAL A 412 7.25 5.89 -26.26
CA VAL A 412 7.31 4.42 -26.34
C VAL A 412 6.41 3.87 -27.43
N GLU A 413 6.66 2.63 -27.87
CA GLU A 413 5.82 1.97 -28.87
C GLU A 413 4.45 1.57 -28.29
N LEU A 414 3.39 1.70 -29.10
CA LEU A 414 2.01 1.47 -28.67
C LEU A 414 1.77 0.06 -28.12
N GLU A 415 2.26 -0.96 -28.82
CA GLU A 415 2.06 -2.35 -28.42
C GLU A 415 2.86 -2.70 -27.14
N GLN A 416 4.02 -2.07 -26.94
CA GLN A 416 4.77 -2.23 -25.71
C GLN A 416 4.04 -1.56 -24.55
N MET A 417 3.57 -0.33 -24.73
CA MET A 417 2.84 0.39 -23.69
C MET A 417 1.54 -0.29 -23.30
N LYS A 418 0.80 -0.88 -24.26
CA LYS A 418 -0.40 -1.68 -23.96
C LYS A 418 -0.10 -2.88 -23.07
N LYS A 419 1.00 -3.60 -23.33
CA LYS A 419 1.44 -4.74 -22.50
C LYS A 419 1.80 -4.31 -21.09
N GLU A 420 2.53 -3.20 -20.97
CA GLU A 420 2.93 -2.69 -19.66
C GLU A 420 1.74 -2.13 -18.86
N VAL A 421 0.81 -1.44 -19.52
CA VAL A 421 -0.44 -0.98 -18.89
C VAL A 421 -1.32 -2.16 -18.45
N ALA A 422 -1.35 -3.25 -19.23
CA ALA A 422 -2.07 -4.48 -18.84
C ALA A 422 -1.40 -5.23 -17.67
N THR A 423 -0.17 -4.87 -17.30
CA THR A 423 0.53 -5.46 -16.16
C THR A 423 0.10 -4.75 -14.87
N PRO A 424 -0.55 -5.44 -13.91
CA PRO A 424 -1.02 -4.80 -12.68
C PRO A 424 0.11 -4.10 -11.92
N GLY A 425 -0.16 -2.90 -11.40
CA GLY A 425 0.79 -2.11 -10.60
C GLY A 425 1.94 -1.46 -11.37
N ARG A 426 2.03 -1.62 -12.70
CA ARG A 426 3.06 -0.95 -13.52
C ARG A 426 2.77 0.52 -13.76
N PHE A 427 1.51 0.87 -13.98
CA PHE A 427 1.06 2.23 -14.24
C PHE A 427 0.13 2.71 -13.12
N LEU A 428 0.42 3.93 -12.63
CA LEU A 428 -0.41 4.67 -11.69
C LEU A 428 -1.72 5.11 -12.35
N GLU A 429 -1.62 5.59 -13.59
CA GLU A 429 -2.75 5.90 -14.45
C GLU A 429 -2.41 5.68 -15.90
N HIS A 430 -3.44 5.53 -16.73
CA HIS A 430 -3.30 5.64 -18.17
C HIS A 430 -4.55 6.25 -18.81
N ALA A 431 -4.37 7.01 -19.89
CA ALA A 431 -5.45 7.64 -20.63
C ALA A 431 -5.24 7.49 -22.14
N SER A 432 -6.33 7.25 -22.86
CA SER A 432 -6.32 7.28 -24.33
C SER A 432 -6.76 8.65 -24.82
N VAL A 433 -5.83 9.39 -25.41
CA VAL A 433 -6.06 10.76 -25.90
C VAL A 433 -5.69 10.84 -27.38
N HIS A 434 -6.70 11.06 -28.22
CA HIS A 434 -6.56 11.16 -29.68
C HIS A 434 -5.80 10.00 -30.33
N GLY A 435 -6.14 8.77 -29.93
CA GLY A 435 -5.52 7.55 -30.47
C GLY A 435 -4.09 7.29 -29.99
N ASN A 436 -3.57 8.09 -29.04
CA ASN A 436 -2.32 7.80 -28.36
C ASN A 436 -2.61 7.42 -26.91
N LEU A 437 -1.84 6.48 -26.38
CA LEU A 437 -1.88 6.13 -24.97
C LEU A 437 -0.90 7.02 -24.21
N TYR A 438 -1.33 7.48 -23.05
CA TYR A 438 -0.54 8.21 -22.06
C TYR A 438 -0.64 7.46 -20.75
N GLY A 439 0.36 7.60 -19.89
CA GLY A 439 0.28 7.03 -18.56
C GLY A 439 1.54 7.28 -17.75
N THR A 440 1.40 7.35 -16.44
CA THR A 440 2.51 7.55 -15.52
C THR A 440 2.82 6.22 -14.81
N SER A 441 4.07 5.76 -14.87
CA SER A 441 4.44 4.48 -14.25
C SER A 441 4.64 4.62 -12.74
N GLN A 442 4.37 3.54 -11.99
CA GLN A 442 4.68 3.49 -10.56
C GLN A 442 6.17 3.75 -10.32
N ALA A 443 7.03 3.20 -11.18
CA ALA A 443 8.47 3.45 -11.13
C ALA A 443 8.86 4.93 -11.33
N ALA A 444 8.11 5.71 -12.14
CA ALA A 444 8.37 7.14 -12.31
C ALA A 444 8.04 7.93 -11.04
N LEU A 445 6.98 7.53 -10.33
CA LEU A 445 6.62 8.07 -9.02
C LEU A 445 7.68 7.69 -7.97
N ASP A 446 8.06 6.41 -7.90
CA ASP A 446 9.06 5.89 -6.98
C ASP A 446 10.42 6.59 -7.17
N ALA A 447 10.88 6.76 -8.42
CA ALA A 447 12.16 7.42 -8.72
C ALA A 447 12.26 8.88 -8.22
N VAL A 448 11.12 9.57 -8.08
CA VAL A 448 11.06 10.91 -7.48
C VAL A 448 10.99 10.81 -5.95
N ARG A 449 10.18 9.89 -5.44
CA ARG A 449 10.03 9.65 -4.00
C ARG A 449 11.34 9.20 -3.34
N ASP A 450 12.10 8.33 -4.00
CA ASP A 450 13.38 7.80 -3.51
C ASP A 450 14.46 8.88 -3.38
N LYS A 451 14.29 10.00 -4.08
CA LYS A 451 15.14 11.20 -3.93
C LYS A 451 14.66 12.11 -2.80
N GLY A 452 13.63 11.71 -2.05
CA GLY A 452 13.02 12.51 -1.01
C GLY A 452 12.32 13.75 -1.53
N GLN A 453 11.83 13.75 -2.77
CA GLN A 453 11.18 14.91 -3.40
C GLN A 453 9.66 14.75 -3.44
N ILE A 454 8.93 15.87 -3.43
CA ILE A 454 7.49 15.92 -3.72
C ILE A 454 7.29 15.65 -5.21
N CYS A 455 6.52 14.61 -5.53
CA CYS A 455 6.26 14.26 -6.91
C CYS A 455 5.24 15.21 -7.56
N ILE A 456 5.55 15.69 -8.77
CA ILE A 456 4.63 16.42 -9.64
C ILE A 456 4.19 15.49 -10.78
N LEU A 457 2.88 15.37 -10.96
CA LEU A 457 2.21 14.61 -12.01
C LEU A 457 1.46 15.58 -12.92
N ASP A 458 1.75 15.57 -14.23
CA ASP A 458 1.02 16.34 -15.24
C ASP A 458 0.12 15.40 -16.06
N VAL A 459 -1.16 15.36 -15.72
CA VAL A 459 -2.13 14.38 -16.24
C VAL A 459 -3.39 15.07 -16.77
N ASP A 460 -4.14 14.37 -17.62
CA ASP A 460 -5.45 14.84 -18.06
C ASP A 460 -6.55 14.50 -17.03
N VAL A 461 -7.79 14.90 -17.34
CA VAL A 461 -8.95 14.62 -16.48
C VAL A 461 -9.21 13.11 -16.32
N GLN A 462 -8.91 12.28 -17.32
CA GLN A 462 -9.12 10.83 -17.25
C GLN A 462 -8.10 10.20 -16.31
N GLY A 463 -6.81 10.51 -16.50
CA GLY A 463 -5.73 10.08 -15.63
C GLY A 463 -5.95 10.56 -14.21
N ALA A 464 -6.35 11.82 -14.01
CA ALA A 464 -6.64 12.35 -12.68
C ALA A 464 -7.75 11.57 -11.96
N LYS A 465 -8.81 11.14 -12.67
CA LYS A 465 -9.88 10.31 -12.09
C LYS A 465 -9.35 8.97 -11.61
N LEU A 466 -8.58 8.29 -12.45
CA LEU A 466 -7.95 7.00 -12.11
C LEU A 466 -7.01 7.14 -10.91
N ILE A 467 -6.20 8.20 -10.87
CA ILE A 467 -5.36 8.47 -9.70
C ILE A 467 -6.26 8.72 -8.48
N LYS A 468 -7.30 9.55 -8.58
CA LYS A 468 -8.15 9.92 -7.42
C LYS A 468 -8.98 8.76 -6.87
N GLU A 469 -9.31 7.78 -7.70
CA GLU A 469 -9.93 6.52 -7.26
C GLU A 469 -9.03 5.76 -6.26
N VAL A 470 -7.71 5.86 -6.40
CA VAL A 470 -6.73 5.13 -5.58
C VAL A 470 -6.05 6.02 -4.53
N HIS A 471 -5.81 7.29 -4.86
CA HIS A 471 -4.95 8.23 -4.13
C HIS A 471 -5.66 9.57 -3.85
N ASN A 472 -6.79 9.54 -3.14
CA ASN A 472 -7.54 10.75 -2.82
C ASN A 472 -6.75 11.77 -1.96
N GLU A 473 -5.71 11.31 -1.25
CA GLU A 473 -4.82 12.13 -0.42
C GLU A 473 -3.89 13.07 -1.21
N PHE A 474 -3.73 12.85 -2.53
CA PHE A 474 -2.89 13.70 -3.37
C PHE A 474 -3.47 15.12 -3.46
N LYS A 475 -2.61 16.10 -3.79
CA LYS A 475 -3.07 17.47 -4.02
C LYS A 475 -3.46 17.63 -5.48
N TYR A 476 -4.76 17.80 -5.75
CA TYR A 476 -5.30 17.96 -7.10
C TYR A 476 -5.46 19.44 -7.43
N LEU A 477 -4.63 19.94 -8.33
CA LEU A 477 -4.64 21.33 -8.76
C LEU A 477 -5.16 21.45 -10.19
N PHE A 478 -6.27 22.17 -10.38
CA PHE A 478 -6.72 22.53 -11.72
C PHE A 478 -6.09 23.86 -12.18
N ILE A 479 -5.49 23.89 -13.36
CA ILE A 479 -5.04 25.14 -14.00
C ILE A 479 -6.07 25.54 -15.03
N SER A 480 -6.83 26.60 -14.74
CA SER A 480 -7.89 27.10 -15.62
C SER A 480 -7.39 28.25 -16.49
N PRO A 481 -7.79 28.34 -17.77
CA PRO A 481 -7.68 29.60 -18.51
C PRO A 481 -8.71 30.62 -17.97
N PRO A 482 -8.52 31.94 -18.20
CA PRO A 482 -9.53 32.94 -17.84
C PRO A 482 -10.83 32.76 -18.63
N ASN A 483 -10.73 32.34 -19.90
CA ASN A 483 -11.83 31.96 -20.76
C ASN A 483 -11.30 31.16 -21.96
N LEU A 484 -12.20 30.52 -22.73
CA LEU A 484 -11.84 29.73 -23.90
C LEU A 484 -11.16 30.55 -25.01
N GLN A 485 -11.56 31.82 -25.18
CA GLN A 485 -10.99 32.70 -26.21
C GLN A 485 -9.50 32.98 -25.94
N ALA A 486 -9.12 33.28 -24.70
CA ALA A 486 -7.74 33.47 -24.31
C ALA A 486 -6.88 32.20 -24.50
N LEU A 487 -7.47 31.02 -24.28
CA LEU A 487 -6.80 29.75 -24.57
C LEU A 487 -6.60 29.54 -26.07
N GLU A 488 -7.59 29.89 -26.89
CA GLU A 488 -7.52 29.84 -28.35
C GLU A 488 -6.43 30.78 -28.90
N GLU A 489 -6.39 32.03 -28.46
CA GLU A 489 -5.36 33.00 -28.84
C GLU A 489 -3.96 32.47 -28.49
N ARG A 490 -3.79 31.86 -27.31
CA ARG A 490 -2.52 31.22 -26.91
C ARG A 490 -2.15 30.02 -27.78
N LEU A 491 -3.10 29.18 -28.16
CA LEU A 491 -2.83 28.04 -29.06
C LEU A 491 -2.43 28.52 -30.45
N ARG A 492 -3.12 29.54 -30.99
CA ARG A 492 -2.86 30.13 -32.31
C ARG A 492 -1.53 30.87 -32.37
N SER A 493 -1.18 31.65 -31.33
CA SER A 493 0.06 32.44 -31.28
C SER A 493 1.34 31.60 -31.37
N ARG A 494 1.28 30.30 -31.05
CA ARG A 494 2.43 29.38 -31.14
C ARG A 494 2.79 28.99 -32.57
N GLY A 495 1.90 29.16 -33.55
CA GLY A 495 2.18 28.97 -34.98
C GLY A 495 2.70 27.58 -35.40
N THR A 496 2.56 26.56 -34.56
CA THR A 496 3.20 25.24 -34.74
C THR A 496 2.22 24.12 -35.13
N GLU A 497 0.94 24.44 -35.26
CA GLU A 497 -0.13 23.46 -35.42
C GLU A 497 -1.11 23.86 -36.53
N THR A 498 -1.72 22.87 -37.17
CA THR A 498 -2.76 23.09 -38.19
C THR A 498 -4.08 23.48 -37.53
N GLU A 499 -4.96 24.13 -38.29
CA GLU A 499 -6.28 24.56 -37.81
C GLU A 499 -7.09 23.39 -37.22
N GLU A 500 -7.03 22.22 -37.85
CA GLU A 500 -7.76 21.02 -37.41
C GLU A 500 -7.28 20.52 -36.04
N LYS A 501 -5.97 20.64 -35.77
CA LYS A 501 -5.38 20.28 -34.47
C LYS A 501 -5.75 21.30 -33.39
N ILE A 502 -5.78 22.59 -33.74
CA ILE A 502 -6.21 23.67 -32.85
C ILE A 502 -7.67 23.46 -32.44
N GLN A 503 -8.57 23.26 -33.41
CA GLN A 503 -9.99 23.00 -33.14
C GLN A 503 -10.20 21.75 -32.27
N THR A 504 -9.41 20.70 -32.51
CA THR A 504 -9.45 19.48 -31.69
C THR A 504 -9.06 19.75 -30.24
N ARG A 505 -8.01 20.55 -30.00
CA ARG A 505 -7.61 20.95 -28.64
C ARG A 505 -8.64 21.82 -27.95
N LEU A 506 -9.29 22.72 -28.67
CA LEU A 506 -10.34 23.58 -28.11
C LEU A 506 -11.56 22.77 -27.67
N ARG A 507 -11.97 21.76 -28.46
CA ARG A 507 -13.04 20.83 -28.08
C ARG A 507 -12.70 20.07 -26.79
N ASN A 508 -11.49 19.54 -26.69
CA ASN A 508 -11.06 18.86 -25.47
C ASN A 508 -10.99 19.81 -24.28
N ALA A 509 -10.42 21.00 -24.46
CA ALA A 509 -10.31 21.99 -23.42
C ALA A 509 -11.68 22.38 -22.86
N LYS A 510 -12.70 22.49 -23.74
CA LYS A 510 -14.08 22.67 -23.31
C LYS A 510 -14.57 21.53 -22.42
N GLY A 511 -14.31 20.27 -22.78
CA GLY A 511 -14.66 19.11 -21.96
C GLY A 511 -13.94 19.08 -20.60
N GLU A 512 -12.66 19.44 -20.55
CA GLU A 512 -11.89 19.53 -19.31
C GLU A 512 -12.39 20.65 -18.39
N ILE A 513 -12.73 21.82 -18.96
CA ILE A 513 -13.32 22.95 -18.22
C ILE A 513 -14.72 22.60 -17.73
N GLU A 514 -15.57 21.99 -18.55
CA GLU A 514 -16.90 21.52 -18.14
C GLU A 514 -16.81 20.48 -17.02
N PHE A 515 -15.83 19.59 -17.08
CA PHE A 515 -15.59 18.63 -15.99
C PHE A 515 -15.24 19.36 -14.69
N PHE A 516 -14.32 20.33 -14.75
CA PHE A 516 -13.96 21.16 -13.59
C PHE A 516 -15.17 21.90 -13.03
N GLU A 517 -15.96 22.57 -13.89
CA GLU A 517 -17.14 23.34 -13.46
C GLU A 517 -18.18 22.47 -12.76
N LYS A 518 -18.37 21.22 -13.22
CA LYS A 518 -19.32 20.26 -12.64
C LYS A 518 -18.77 19.55 -11.40
N ASN A 519 -17.45 19.53 -11.19
CA ASN A 519 -16.79 18.73 -10.17
C ASN A 519 -15.75 19.56 -9.40
N LYS A 520 -16.14 20.74 -8.88
CA LYS A 520 -15.20 21.60 -8.14
C LYS A 520 -14.56 20.90 -6.94
N ASP A 521 -15.32 20.07 -6.24
CA ASP A 521 -14.86 19.31 -5.07
C ASP A 521 -13.86 18.20 -5.42
N PHE A 522 -13.70 17.88 -6.70
CA PHE A 522 -12.64 16.96 -7.16
C PHE A 522 -11.25 17.54 -6.93
N PHE A 523 -11.12 18.87 -7.04
CA PHE A 523 -9.84 19.57 -7.02
C PHE A 523 -9.61 20.23 -5.65
N THR A 524 -8.42 20.03 -5.11
CA THR A 524 -7.97 20.69 -3.88
C THR A 524 -7.92 22.21 -4.04
N SER A 525 -7.54 22.70 -5.23
CA SER A 525 -7.63 24.12 -5.57
C SER A 525 -7.63 24.35 -7.09
N VAL A 526 -7.87 25.59 -7.48
CA VAL A 526 -7.79 26.07 -8.86
C VAL A 526 -6.91 27.31 -8.94
N VAL A 527 -6.05 27.36 -9.97
CA VAL A 527 -5.27 28.54 -10.33
C VAL A 527 -5.72 28.99 -11.72
N VAL A 528 -6.18 30.23 -11.84
CA VAL A 528 -6.55 30.83 -13.13
C VAL A 528 -5.30 31.46 -13.72
N ASN A 529 -4.79 30.88 -14.81
CA ASN A 529 -3.60 31.37 -15.48
C ASN A 529 -3.93 32.45 -16.52
N ASP A 530 -4.38 33.61 -16.06
CA ASP A 530 -4.57 34.80 -16.90
C ASP A 530 -3.26 35.57 -17.07
N ASN A 531 -2.65 35.93 -15.94
CA ASN A 531 -1.33 36.55 -15.85
C ASN A 531 -0.33 35.56 -15.22
N LEU A 532 0.78 35.29 -15.91
CA LEU A 532 1.76 34.31 -15.45
C LEU A 532 2.36 34.65 -14.08
N GLY A 533 2.64 35.93 -13.79
CA GLY A 533 3.23 36.36 -12.52
C GLY A 533 2.26 36.20 -11.34
N ALA A 534 0.99 36.59 -11.53
CA ALA A 534 -0.06 36.41 -10.53
C ALA A 534 -0.36 34.92 -10.29
N ALA A 535 -0.51 34.13 -11.36
CA ALA A 535 -0.74 32.69 -11.28
C ALA A 535 0.43 31.96 -10.59
N THR A 536 1.67 32.35 -10.89
CA THR A 536 2.88 31.82 -10.22
C THR A 536 2.85 32.16 -8.74
N SER A 537 2.55 33.41 -8.38
CA SER A 537 2.51 33.84 -6.98
C SER A 537 1.46 33.07 -6.17
N GLN A 538 0.26 32.89 -6.75
CA GLN A 538 -0.81 32.09 -6.16
C GLN A 538 -0.38 30.62 -6.00
N LEU A 539 0.22 30.04 -7.05
CA LEU A 539 0.69 28.66 -7.05
C LEU A 539 1.73 28.41 -5.97
N LEU A 540 2.75 29.26 -5.87
CA LEU A 540 3.80 29.13 -4.86
C LEU A 540 3.25 29.31 -3.44
N GLY A 541 2.26 30.19 -3.24
CA GLY A 541 1.53 30.31 -1.98
C GLY A 541 0.80 29.02 -1.60
N LEU A 542 0.14 28.37 -2.57
CA LEU A 542 -0.48 27.07 -2.38
C LEU A 542 0.56 25.99 -2.03
N MET A 543 1.72 25.96 -2.70
CA MET A 543 2.78 25.01 -2.38
C MET A 543 3.24 25.16 -0.92
N ARG A 544 3.51 26.39 -0.46
CA ARG A 544 3.89 26.65 0.94
C ARG A 544 2.79 26.27 1.93
N THR A 545 1.53 26.42 1.54
CA THR A 545 0.38 26.06 2.39
C THR A 545 0.19 24.54 2.46
N TRP A 546 0.34 23.84 1.34
CA TRP A 546 0.14 22.39 1.26
C TRP A 546 1.33 21.58 1.75
N TYR A 547 2.53 22.19 1.71
CA TYR A 547 3.79 21.61 2.16
C TYR A 547 4.48 22.62 3.10
N PRO A 548 4.04 22.71 4.37
CA PRO A 548 4.55 23.68 5.34
C PRO A 548 6.07 23.58 5.56
N GLU A 549 6.66 22.42 5.32
CA GLU A 549 8.10 22.19 5.38
C GLU A 549 8.89 23.05 4.40
N LEU A 550 8.29 23.50 3.29
CA LEU A 550 8.94 24.40 2.33
C LEU A 550 9.30 25.76 2.98
N ALA A 551 8.56 26.19 4.00
CA ALA A 551 8.80 27.43 4.73
C ALA A 551 9.97 27.32 5.73
N ALA A 552 10.24 26.13 6.26
CA ALA A 552 11.33 25.90 7.20
C ALA A 552 12.72 25.91 6.52
N THR A 553 12.77 25.49 5.25
CA THR A 553 13.98 25.43 4.44
C THR A 553 14.50 26.82 4.03
N GLU A 554 13.60 27.80 3.81
CA GLU A 554 13.96 29.19 3.48
C GLU A 554 14.63 29.91 4.67
N VAL A 555 14.15 29.70 5.91
CA VAL A 555 14.70 30.33 7.13
C VAL A 555 16.11 29.82 7.47
N GLN A 556 16.45 28.57 7.11
CA GLN A 556 17.79 28.03 7.32
C GLN A 556 18.82 28.55 6.32
N LEU A 557 18.41 28.90 5.09
CA LEU A 557 19.28 29.48 4.07
C LEU A 557 19.60 30.97 4.35
N GLU A 558 18.66 31.73 4.93
CA GLU A 558 18.89 33.12 5.33
C GLU A 558 19.82 33.25 6.57
N ASN A 559 19.80 32.27 7.46
CA ASN A 559 20.55 32.28 8.73
C ASN A 559 21.91 31.53 8.68
N ALA A 560 22.31 30.98 7.53
CA ALA A 560 23.57 30.27 7.40
C ALA A 560 24.78 31.24 7.41
N PRO A 561 25.80 31.04 8.27
CA PRO A 561 26.99 31.88 8.27
C PRO A 561 27.76 31.71 6.97
N ALA A 562 28.06 32.83 6.30
CA ALA A 562 28.82 32.85 5.06
C ALA A 562 30.23 32.26 5.27
N ARG A 563 30.42 31.00 4.89
CA ARG A 563 31.75 30.40 4.73
C ARG A 563 31.85 29.77 3.35
N GLY A 564 32.55 30.49 2.46
CA GLY A 564 33.19 29.93 1.27
C GLY A 564 32.37 29.93 -0.01
N GLY A 565 32.68 30.88 -0.91
CA GLY A 565 32.68 30.75 -2.38
C GLY A 565 31.35 30.60 -3.13
N ILE A 566 30.41 29.79 -2.63
CA ILE A 566 29.19 29.44 -3.38
C ILE A 566 28.04 30.41 -3.06
N ALA A 567 27.96 30.89 -1.81
CA ALA A 567 26.94 31.85 -1.38
C ALA A 567 27.13 33.27 -1.95
N GLU A 568 28.37 33.69 -2.23
CA GLU A 568 28.66 34.95 -2.94
C GLU A 568 28.32 34.87 -4.43
N ALA A 569 28.53 33.72 -5.07
CA ALA A 569 28.12 33.49 -6.45
C ALA A 569 26.57 33.48 -6.61
N LEU A 570 25.85 32.96 -5.60
CA LEU A 570 24.39 32.97 -5.56
C LEU A 570 23.80 34.35 -5.23
N ARG A 571 24.42 35.13 -4.33
CA ARG A 571 24.00 36.52 -4.07
C ARG A 571 24.25 37.43 -5.29
N ALA A 572 25.39 37.30 -5.97
CA ALA A 572 25.67 38.03 -7.20
C ALA A 572 24.71 37.67 -8.34
N TRP A 573 24.15 36.46 -8.37
CA TRP A 573 23.13 36.05 -9.35
C TRP A 573 21.74 36.62 -9.01
N VAL A 574 21.36 36.67 -7.72
CA VAL A 574 20.09 37.26 -7.28
C VAL A 574 20.04 38.78 -7.49
N ASP A 575 21.14 39.49 -7.22
CA ASP A 575 21.20 40.95 -7.45
C ASP A 575 21.24 41.30 -8.95
N CYS A 576 21.81 40.43 -9.80
CA CYS A 576 21.83 40.64 -11.25
C CYS A 576 20.45 40.41 -11.92
N VAL A 577 19.54 39.69 -11.26
CA VAL A 577 18.19 39.41 -11.77
C VAL A 577 17.19 40.51 -11.40
N TRP A 578 17.50 41.39 -10.44
CA TRP A 578 16.59 42.46 -10.00
C TRP A 578 16.79 43.82 -10.71
N ASP A 579 17.92 44.08 -11.38
CA ASP A 579 18.20 45.41 -11.97
C ASP A 579 17.94 45.53 -13.49
N CYS A 580 17.38 44.51 -14.15
CA CYS A 580 16.93 44.60 -15.55
C CYS A 580 15.42 44.84 -15.64
N GLY A 581 14.95 45.93 -15.03
CA GLY A 581 13.52 46.20 -14.87
C GLY A 581 13.12 47.66 -14.81
N GLY A 582 13.83 48.58 -15.48
CA GLY A 582 13.23 49.89 -15.77
C GLY A 582 14.18 51.01 -16.12
N LYS A 583 14.26 51.34 -17.42
CA LYS A 583 14.12 52.73 -17.91
C LYS A 583 13.85 52.71 -19.41
N ARG A 584 12.71 53.31 -19.76
CA ARG A 584 12.44 53.81 -21.12
C ARG A 584 13.39 54.98 -21.34
N ASP A 585 13.91 55.14 -22.55
CA ASP A 585 13.80 56.39 -23.31
C ASP A 585 14.29 56.20 -24.76
N GLY A 586 13.63 56.91 -25.67
CA GLY A 586 13.78 56.79 -27.12
C GLY A 586 15.10 57.33 -27.68
N PRO A 587 15.26 57.30 -29.01
CA PRO A 587 16.53 57.56 -29.66
C PRO A 587 16.78 59.07 -29.76
N GLN A 588 17.97 59.53 -29.43
CA GLN A 588 18.53 60.68 -30.14
C GLN A 588 20.05 60.70 -30.15
N THR A 589 20.51 61.17 -31.31
CA THR A 589 21.85 61.32 -31.85
C THR A 589 22.77 62.26 -31.06
N ARG A 590 24.06 61.92 -31.16
CA ARG A 590 25.31 62.66 -30.82
C ARG A 590 25.73 62.68 -29.36
#